data_AF-A0A0P5LGX4-F1
#
_entry.id   AF-A0A0P5LGX4-F1
#
_cell.length_a   1.000
_cell.length_b   1.000
_cell.length_c   1.000
_cell.angle_alpha   90.00
_cell.angle_beta   90.00
_cell.angle_gamma   90.00
#
_symmetry.space_group_name_H-M   'P 1'
#
loop_
_entity.id
_entity.type
_entity.pdbx_description
1 polymer ?
#
loop_
_entity_poly.entity_id
_entity_poly.type
_entity_poly.pdbx_seq_one_letter_code
_entity_poly.pdbx_strand_id
1 'polypeptide(L)'
;MMEDDDNFGEKNGFFKTYHISVLRKLRNGDLAALKACCNDEERLVFVHSLPYVHEIPLMSSTMAKSLPNGKSAIDAQKKRTEGNEFFKKKNYERAVRLYSEAISKAPSIAKDTEEPQLAMAFANRSAALFHLDAYARALVDIDQALASGYPDELRYKLIERQAKCLMALGRPTDQIAATCESAIKCVNDSRLDLVKRQQFERDMKQLISESAVPNQMIPAVNIKSIKDKEKKHLPDITAGRNIEHPSFSSKIRIEEDAISGRYGVADSPIRVGDVIAVDEPYASVMNPEKFATHCHHCYRPLDLGELLPCPNCTNVNFCSVTCRSEAMAGYHAIECPLLSYIEAAGISITCYLSLRMIAIHPPSFFMDVKPLIDKPELQKGVALSEQTKKYIKTCQLVTHDHIRNKESFFHVTLMADFLLKCLKVGGYFGTIEPTEFNFTEPLSDQEKWIGSLLLRHLQLLQFNAHEVSELRMDRPGCMDGAKTFFLGAGVYPTVLCRRCDDRKSHQKFPTRRDGQRKLRPNLHAKTSSRSATIAERSILVRLSLPTVYGRLAVDRRND
;
A
#
# COMPACT_ATOMS: atom_id res chain seq x y z
N MET A 1 23.72 32.80 -2.12
CA MET A 1 23.78 32.11 -0.82
C MET A 1 22.45 31.42 -0.65
N MET A 2 22.40 30.14 -1.03
CA MET A 2 21.26 29.26 -0.79
C MET A 2 21.46 28.72 0.61
N GLU A 3 20.55 29.04 1.53
CA GLU A 3 20.46 28.33 2.80
C GLU A 3 19.83 26.97 2.52
N ASP A 4 20.52 25.94 2.99
CA ASP A 4 20.16 24.55 2.92
C ASP A 4 18.84 24.30 3.66
N ASP A 5 17.76 24.08 2.91
CA ASP A 5 16.55 23.45 3.46
C ASP A 5 16.76 21.92 3.46
N ASP A 6 17.71 21.50 4.29
CA ASP A 6 18.18 20.12 4.52
C ASP A 6 17.17 19.33 5.38
N ASN A 7 15.92 19.22 4.94
CA ASN A 7 14.90 18.47 5.69
C ASN A 7 14.08 17.47 4.87
N PHE A 8 14.73 16.79 3.92
CA PHE A 8 14.25 15.56 3.31
C PHE A 8 15.37 14.51 3.25
N GLY A 9 15.45 13.71 4.32
CA GLY A 9 16.16 12.44 4.52
C GLY A 9 17.25 12.00 3.52
N GLU A 10 18.46 11.82 4.07
CA GLU A 10 19.66 11.21 3.49
C GLU A 10 19.43 9.80 2.86
N LYS A 11 18.98 9.75 1.61
CA LYS A 11 19.33 8.67 0.67
C LYS A 11 19.65 9.31 -0.68
N ASN A 12 20.91 9.67 -0.91
CA ASN A 12 21.38 10.20 -2.20
C ASN A 12 21.29 9.08 -3.26
N GLY A 13 20.12 8.91 -3.87
CA GLY A 13 19.93 8.00 -5.01
C GLY A 13 20.54 8.56 -6.29
N PHE A 14 20.65 7.72 -7.33
CA PHE A 14 21.36 8.10 -8.55
C PHE A 14 20.69 9.26 -9.32
N PHE A 15 19.40 9.54 -9.09
CA PHE A 15 18.67 10.60 -9.79
C PHE A 15 19.27 11.98 -9.50
N LYS A 16 19.73 12.25 -8.28
CA LYS A 16 20.36 13.53 -7.92
C LYS A 16 21.63 13.76 -8.76
N THR A 17 22.45 12.73 -8.90
CA THR A 17 23.67 12.76 -9.73
C THR A 17 23.33 12.92 -11.21
N TYR A 18 22.32 12.20 -11.70
CA TYR A 18 21.82 12.32 -13.07
C TYR A 18 21.33 13.75 -13.36
N HIS A 19 20.50 14.32 -12.48
CA HIS A 19 20.01 15.70 -12.60
C HIS A 19 21.16 16.72 -12.65
N ILE A 20 22.17 16.59 -11.77
CA ILE A 20 23.35 17.47 -11.78
C ILE A 20 24.14 17.32 -13.09
N SER A 21 24.29 16.10 -13.61
CA SER A 21 24.95 15.84 -14.90
C SER A 21 24.24 16.55 -16.05
N VAL A 22 22.91 16.44 -16.09
CA VAL A 22 22.05 17.11 -17.07
C VAL A 22 22.18 18.63 -16.96
N LEU A 23 22.12 19.20 -15.74
CA LEU A 23 22.26 20.64 -15.53
C LEU A 23 23.59 21.20 -16.04
N ARG A 24 24.69 20.45 -15.90
CA ARG A 24 26.02 20.85 -16.41
C ARG A 24 26.11 20.90 -17.93
N LYS A 25 25.20 20.22 -18.63
CA LYS A 25 25.15 20.14 -20.10
C LYS A 25 24.13 21.10 -20.73
N LEU A 26 23.32 21.78 -19.91
CA LEU A 26 22.39 22.80 -20.40
C LEU A 26 23.15 23.91 -21.13
N ARG A 27 22.67 24.27 -22.32
CA ARG A 27 23.21 25.38 -23.11
C ARG A 27 22.58 26.70 -22.70
N ASN A 28 23.30 27.79 -22.98
CA ASN A 28 22.77 29.15 -22.82
C ASN A 28 21.55 29.31 -23.73
N GLY A 29 20.35 29.39 -23.13
CA GLY A 29 19.07 29.52 -23.84
C GLY A 29 18.07 28.39 -23.56
N ASP A 30 18.53 27.19 -23.13
CA ASP A 30 17.64 26.04 -22.92
C ASP A 30 16.58 26.34 -21.82
N LEU A 31 16.98 27.02 -20.73
CA LEU A 31 16.05 27.45 -19.67
C LEU A 31 15.09 28.57 -20.13
N ALA A 32 15.51 29.40 -21.09
CA ALA A 32 14.65 30.44 -21.65
C ALA A 32 13.61 29.83 -22.59
N ALA A 33 14.03 28.85 -23.40
CA ALA A 33 13.13 28.08 -24.26
C ALA A 33 12.09 27.30 -23.45
N LEU A 34 12.49 26.64 -22.35
CA LEU A 34 11.55 25.98 -21.44
C LEU A 34 10.51 26.95 -20.86
N LYS A 35 10.94 28.16 -20.48
CA LYS A 35 10.04 29.19 -19.96
C LYS A 35 9.07 29.71 -21.03
N ALA A 36 9.46 29.67 -22.30
CA ALA A 36 8.62 30.09 -23.42
C ALA A 36 7.53 29.06 -23.80
N CYS A 37 7.64 27.81 -23.34
CA CYS A 37 6.59 26.80 -23.52
C CYS A 37 5.29 27.22 -22.85
N CYS A 38 4.18 27.09 -23.57
CA CYS A 38 2.85 27.56 -23.18
C CYS A 38 2.13 26.58 -22.24
N ASN A 39 2.42 25.28 -22.34
CA ASN A 39 1.75 24.22 -21.59
C ASN A 39 2.71 23.11 -21.16
N ASP A 40 2.23 22.18 -20.33
CA ASP A 40 3.03 21.08 -19.77
C ASP A 40 3.47 20.06 -20.84
N GLU A 41 2.68 19.88 -21.90
CA GLU A 41 3.03 18.97 -23.01
C GLU A 41 4.23 19.51 -23.79
N GLU A 42 4.23 20.80 -24.15
CA GLU A 42 5.36 21.49 -24.79
C GLU A 42 6.62 21.45 -23.93
N ARG A 43 6.50 21.65 -22.61
CA ARG A 43 7.63 21.57 -21.67
C ARG A 43 8.25 20.19 -21.65
N LEU A 44 7.41 19.16 -21.54
CA LEU A 44 7.85 17.77 -21.56
C LEU A 44 8.56 17.45 -22.88
N VAL A 45 7.94 17.75 -24.02
CA VAL A 45 8.51 17.48 -25.34
C VAL A 45 9.84 18.20 -25.53
N PHE A 46 9.93 19.46 -25.10
CA PHE A 46 11.18 20.21 -25.14
C PHE A 46 12.28 19.54 -24.32
N VAL A 47 12.03 19.20 -23.05
CA VAL A 47 13.03 18.54 -22.20
C VAL A 47 13.41 17.17 -22.74
N HIS A 48 12.44 16.40 -23.22
CA HIS A 48 12.69 15.10 -23.85
C HIS A 48 13.57 15.22 -25.10
N SER A 49 13.47 16.30 -25.87
CA SER A 49 14.29 16.51 -27.08
C SER A 49 15.78 16.76 -26.80
N LEU A 50 16.15 17.01 -25.54
CA LEU A 50 17.53 17.29 -25.16
C LEU A 50 18.33 15.98 -25.11
N PRO A 51 19.39 15.81 -25.92
CA PRO A 51 20.05 14.51 -26.10
C PRO A 51 20.63 13.94 -24.80
N TYR A 52 21.12 14.80 -23.92
CA TYR A 52 21.71 14.42 -22.64
C TYR A 52 20.70 13.95 -21.59
N VAL A 53 19.40 14.15 -21.81
CA VAL A 53 18.33 13.67 -20.92
C VAL A 53 18.13 12.16 -21.06
N HIS A 54 18.63 11.51 -22.12
CA HIS A 54 18.53 10.06 -22.28
C HIS A 54 19.70 9.29 -21.64
N GLU A 55 20.71 9.98 -21.12
CA GLU A 55 21.87 9.36 -20.46
C GLU A 55 21.58 8.98 -18.99
N ILE A 56 20.53 8.18 -18.77
CA ILE A 56 20.09 7.82 -17.42
C ILE A 56 20.93 6.65 -16.90
N PRO A 57 21.57 6.77 -15.72
CA PRO A 57 22.27 5.66 -15.10
C PRO A 57 21.35 4.47 -14.87
N LEU A 58 21.86 3.26 -15.11
CA LEU A 58 21.22 2.00 -14.76
C LEU A 58 19.90 1.68 -15.50
N MET A 59 19.45 2.49 -16.46
CA MET A 59 18.20 2.23 -17.22
C MET A 59 18.42 1.40 -18.50
N SER A 60 19.42 0.49 -18.48
CA SER A 60 19.78 -0.36 -19.63
C SER A 60 19.11 -1.73 -19.60
N SER A 61 19.19 -2.48 -20.71
CA SER A 61 18.75 -3.88 -20.84
C SER A 61 19.31 -4.83 -19.77
N THR A 62 20.42 -4.45 -19.13
CA THR A 62 20.98 -5.15 -17.97
C THR A 62 20.03 -5.11 -16.78
N MET A 63 19.26 -4.03 -16.56
CA MET A 63 18.22 -3.99 -15.54
C MET A 63 16.95 -4.73 -15.91
N ALA A 64 16.51 -4.77 -17.17
CA ALA A 64 15.42 -5.68 -17.53
C ALA A 64 15.79 -7.16 -17.22
N LYS A 65 17.09 -7.48 -17.21
CA LYS A 65 17.65 -8.77 -16.80
C LYS A 65 18.04 -8.88 -15.31
N SER A 66 18.30 -7.77 -14.62
CA SER A 66 18.81 -7.71 -13.24
C SER A 66 17.87 -7.09 -12.21
N LEU A 67 16.73 -6.54 -12.64
CA LEU A 67 15.57 -6.30 -11.80
C LEU A 67 15.17 -7.67 -11.27
N PRO A 68 15.25 -7.89 -9.95
CA PRO A 68 15.18 -9.23 -9.44
C PRO A 68 13.83 -9.84 -9.80
N ASN A 69 13.85 -10.84 -10.70
CA ASN A 69 13.16 -12.09 -10.44
C ASN A 69 13.83 -12.75 -9.21
N GLY A 70 13.96 -12.01 -8.10
CA GLY A 70 14.83 -12.29 -6.95
C GLY A 70 14.34 -13.45 -6.10
N LYS A 71 13.40 -14.20 -6.64
CA LYS A 71 12.90 -15.44 -6.10
C LYS A 71 13.80 -16.56 -6.59
N SER A 72 14.56 -17.14 -5.66
CA SER A 72 15.47 -18.25 -5.89
C SER A 72 14.92 -19.48 -5.20
N ALA A 73 14.72 -20.56 -5.96
CA ALA A 73 14.28 -21.84 -5.41
C ALA A 73 15.29 -22.37 -4.37
N ILE A 74 16.59 -22.15 -4.60
CA ILE A 74 17.67 -22.54 -3.69
C ILE A 74 17.57 -21.74 -2.37
N ASP A 75 17.38 -20.42 -2.45
CA ASP A 75 17.27 -19.60 -1.24
C ASP A 75 15.99 -19.89 -0.46
N ALA A 76 14.88 -20.17 -1.17
CA ALA A 76 13.64 -20.60 -0.57
C ALA A 76 13.80 -21.94 0.15
N GLN A 77 14.45 -22.91 -0.49
CA GLN A 77 14.75 -24.22 0.10
C GLN A 77 15.60 -24.06 1.36
N LYS A 78 16.68 -23.26 1.31
CA LYS A 78 17.54 -22.98 2.46
C LYS A 78 16.75 -22.40 3.65
N LYS A 79 15.88 -21.42 3.39
CA LYS A 79 15.04 -20.84 4.45
C LYS A 79 14.01 -21.83 5.00
N ARG A 80 13.45 -22.68 4.15
CA ARG A 80 12.54 -23.75 4.56
C ARG A 80 13.25 -24.80 5.42
N THR A 81 14.47 -25.21 5.08
CA THR A 81 15.23 -26.17 5.89
C THR A 81 15.62 -25.58 7.24
N GLU A 82 16.07 -24.32 7.30
CA GLU A 82 16.26 -23.58 8.55
C GLU A 82 14.97 -23.58 9.41
N GLY A 83 13.81 -23.33 8.78
CA GLY A 83 12.50 -23.39 9.44
C GLY A 83 12.17 -24.77 10.01
N ASN A 84 12.49 -25.85 9.28
CA ASN A 84 12.29 -27.22 9.74
C ASN A 84 13.09 -27.54 11.00
N GLU A 85 14.30 -27.01 11.15
CA GLU A 85 15.10 -27.20 12.36
C GLU A 85 14.46 -26.55 13.59
N PHE A 86 13.86 -25.36 13.45
CA PHE A 86 13.11 -24.73 14.53
C PHE A 86 11.77 -25.43 14.79
N PHE A 87 11.12 -25.96 13.75
CA PHE A 87 9.91 -26.75 13.89
C PHE A 87 10.14 -28.01 14.72
N LYS A 88 11.23 -28.77 14.44
CA LYS A 88 11.64 -29.95 15.23
C LYS A 88 11.88 -29.60 16.70
N LYS A 89 12.43 -28.42 16.97
CA LYS A 89 12.65 -27.87 18.33
C LYS A 89 11.37 -27.32 18.98
N LYS A 90 10.20 -27.48 18.36
CA LYS A 90 8.90 -26.94 18.80
C LYS A 90 8.88 -25.40 18.95
N ASN A 91 9.83 -24.69 18.33
CA ASN A 91 9.82 -23.24 18.26
C ASN A 91 9.06 -22.79 17.01
N TYR A 92 7.73 -22.88 17.10
CA TYR A 92 6.85 -22.63 15.97
C TYR A 92 6.85 -21.17 15.52
N GLU A 93 6.99 -20.19 16.42
CA GLU A 93 7.05 -18.78 16.03
C GLU A 93 8.25 -18.49 15.13
N ARG A 94 9.43 -19.02 15.48
CA ARG A 94 10.64 -18.86 14.65
C ARG A 94 10.50 -19.62 13.34
N ALA A 95 9.90 -20.81 13.36
CA ALA A 95 9.60 -21.57 12.16
C ALA A 95 8.68 -20.78 11.21
N VAL A 96 7.60 -20.16 11.70
CA VAL A 96 6.69 -19.33 10.87
C VAL A 96 7.44 -18.16 10.22
N ARG A 97 8.37 -17.50 10.93
CA ARG A 97 9.19 -16.41 10.34
C ARG A 97 10.05 -16.92 9.18
N LEU A 98 10.77 -18.02 9.39
CA LEU A 98 11.65 -18.60 8.38
C LEU A 98 10.88 -19.17 7.18
N TYR A 99 9.73 -19.81 7.42
CA TYR A 99 8.85 -20.22 6.33
C TYR A 99 8.27 -19.03 5.58
N SER A 100 7.97 -17.92 6.25
CA SER A 100 7.53 -16.68 5.56
C SER A 100 8.63 -16.11 4.68
N GLU A 101 9.89 -16.09 5.15
CA GLU A 101 11.04 -15.74 4.31
C GLU A 101 11.20 -16.70 3.11
N ALA A 102 10.98 -18.00 3.31
CA ALA A 102 11.02 -18.99 2.23
C ALA A 102 9.93 -18.70 1.17
N ILE A 103 8.70 -18.40 1.59
CA ILE A 103 7.60 -18.05 0.69
C ILE A 103 7.90 -16.77 -0.10
N SER A 104 8.46 -15.72 0.55
CA SER A 104 8.87 -14.48 -0.14
C SER A 104 9.88 -14.74 -1.25
N LYS A 105 10.79 -15.69 -1.05
CA LYS A 105 11.86 -16.05 -2.00
C LYS A 105 11.47 -17.15 -3.00
N ALA A 106 10.38 -17.86 -2.79
CA ALA A 106 10.02 -18.97 -3.65
C ALA A 106 9.48 -18.47 -5.00
N PRO A 107 9.97 -19.00 -6.13
CA PRO A 107 9.42 -18.69 -7.45
C PRO A 107 8.03 -19.32 -7.61
N SER A 108 7.17 -18.65 -8.37
CA SER A 108 5.78 -19.11 -8.60
C SER A 108 5.70 -20.33 -9.53
N ILE A 109 6.72 -20.54 -10.36
CA ILE A 109 6.84 -21.68 -11.28
C ILE A 109 8.12 -22.44 -10.91
N ALA A 110 8.04 -23.76 -10.76
CA ALA A 110 9.20 -24.61 -10.56
C ALA A 110 9.99 -24.69 -11.88
N LYS A 111 10.93 -23.75 -12.08
CA LYS A 111 11.78 -23.75 -13.28
C LYS A 111 13.06 -24.58 -13.11
N ASP A 112 13.50 -24.85 -11.88
CA ASP A 112 14.85 -25.37 -11.63
C ASP A 112 14.95 -26.47 -10.54
N THR A 113 13.83 -26.90 -9.95
CA THR A 113 13.82 -27.91 -8.87
C THR A 113 12.69 -28.90 -9.05
N GLU A 114 12.95 -30.19 -8.81
CA GLU A 114 11.92 -31.26 -8.83
C GLU A 114 10.77 -31.01 -7.82
N GLU A 115 11.04 -30.27 -6.74
CA GLU A 115 10.08 -30.01 -5.66
C GLU A 115 9.51 -28.57 -5.72
N PRO A 116 8.17 -28.38 -5.61
CA PRO A 116 7.51 -27.08 -5.69
C PRO A 116 7.76 -26.26 -4.40
N GLN A 117 8.86 -25.51 -4.35
CA GLN A 117 9.32 -24.82 -3.14
C GLN A 117 8.26 -23.89 -2.52
N LEU A 118 7.47 -23.19 -3.33
CA LEU A 118 6.40 -22.32 -2.85
C LEU A 118 5.31 -23.10 -2.11
N ALA A 119 4.82 -24.18 -2.73
CA ALA A 119 3.81 -25.05 -2.13
C ALA A 119 4.30 -25.69 -0.84
N MET A 120 5.54 -26.18 -0.82
CA MET A 120 6.16 -26.79 0.36
C MET A 120 6.34 -25.79 1.50
N ALA A 121 6.72 -24.55 1.20
CA ALA A 121 6.90 -23.52 2.22
C ALA A 121 5.56 -23.11 2.86
N PHE A 122 4.49 -22.95 2.06
CA PHE A 122 3.13 -22.74 2.58
C PHE A 122 2.63 -23.94 3.41
N ALA A 123 2.85 -25.17 2.95
CA ALA A 123 2.48 -26.38 3.68
C ALA A 123 3.22 -26.51 5.02
N ASN A 124 4.49 -26.12 5.08
CA ASN A 124 5.25 -26.12 6.34
C ASN A 124 4.82 -24.97 7.27
N ARG A 125 4.52 -23.78 6.72
CA ARG A 125 4.02 -22.66 7.51
C ARG A 125 2.64 -22.94 8.12
N SER A 126 1.72 -23.56 7.36
CA SER A 126 0.43 -23.99 7.92
C SER A 126 0.58 -25.00 9.04
N ALA A 127 1.59 -25.88 9.01
CA ALA A 127 1.89 -26.80 10.11
C ALA A 127 2.31 -26.05 11.37
N ALA A 128 3.21 -25.08 11.24
CA ALA A 128 3.67 -24.28 12.37
C ALA A 128 2.54 -23.39 12.93
N LEU A 129 1.71 -22.82 12.06
CA LEU A 129 0.54 -22.04 12.44
C LEU A 129 -0.52 -22.89 13.15
N PHE A 130 -0.72 -24.13 12.73
CA PHE A 130 -1.62 -25.08 13.40
C PHE A 130 -1.19 -25.30 14.86
N HIS A 131 0.11 -25.49 15.12
CA HIS A 131 0.63 -25.62 16.48
C HIS A 131 0.62 -24.31 17.31
N LEU A 132 0.36 -23.17 16.68
CA LEU A 132 0.19 -21.87 17.33
C LEU A 132 -1.29 -21.48 17.50
N ASP A 133 -2.22 -22.43 17.30
CA ASP A 133 -3.67 -22.20 17.30
C ASP A 133 -4.14 -21.14 16.29
N ALA A 134 -3.31 -20.82 15.29
CA ALA A 134 -3.61 -19.84 14.26
C ALA A 134 -4.37 -20.49 13.09
N TYR A 135 -5.43 -21.26 13.40
CA TYR A 135 -6.15 -22.15 12.48
C TYR A 135 -6.65 -21.46 11.21
N ALA A 136 -7.25 -20.26 11.33
CA ALA A 136 -7.75 -19.54 10.15
C ALA A 136 -6.62 -19.09 9.20
N ARG A 137 -5.42 -18.78 9.73
CA ARG A 137 -4.25 -18.48 8.89
C ARG A 137 -3.67 -19.75 8.28
N ALA A 138 -3.67 -20.85 9.04
CA ALA A 138 -3.26 -22.14 8.52
C ALA A 138 -4.14 -22.60 7.34
N LEU A 139 -5.45 -22.33 7.37
CA LEU A 139 -6.35 -22.60 6.23
C LEU A 139 -5.95 -21.81 4.98
N VAL A 140 -5.65 -20.50 5.10
CA VAL A 140 -5.18 -19.69 3.97
C VAL A 140 -3.90 -20.29 3.37
N ASP A 141 -2.95 -20.69 4.21
CA ASP A 141 -1.70 -21.31 3.76
C ASP A 141 -1.92 -22.69 3.11
N ILE A 142 -2.90 -23.48 3.58
CA ILE A 142 -3.30 -24.74 2.95
C ILE A 142 -3.82 -24.49 1.53
N ASP A 143 -4.72 -23.51 1.37
CA ASP A 143 -5.26 -23.15 0.06
C ASP A 143 -4.15 -22.64 -0.88
N GLN A 144 -3.22 -21.82 -0.37
CA GLN A 144 -2.07 -21.36 -1.16
C GLN A 144 -1.12 -22.48 -1.55
N ALA A 145 -0.87 -23.46 -0.66
CA ALA A 145 -0.04 -24.61 -0.97
C ALA A 145 -0.66 -25.46 -2.10
N LEU A 146 -1.95 -25.77 -2.00
CA LEU A 146 -2.68 -26.52 -3.03
C LEU A 146 -2.67 -25.79 -4.38
N ALA A 147 -2.94 -24.48 -4.38
CA ALA A 147 -2.91 -23.65 -5.58
C ALA A 147 -1.52 -23.53 -6.22
N SER A 148 -0.45 -23.78 -5.46
CA SER A 148 0.94 -23.69 -5.92
C SER A 148 1.52 -25.05 -6.37
N GLY A 149 0.67 -26.07 -6.55
CA GLY A 149 1.08 -27.39 -7.03
C GLY A 149 1.66 -28.31 -5.96
N TYR A 150 1.07 -28.36 -4.77
CA TYR A 150 1.50 -29.28 -3.71
C TYR A 150 1.44 -30.76 -4.18
N PRO A 151 2.47 -31.60 -3.92
CA PRO A 151 2.53 -32.96 -4.46
C PRO A 151 1.35 -33.86 -4.04
N ASP A 152 0.72 -34.54 -5.01
CA ASP A 152 -0.50 -35.33 -4.79
C ASP A 152 -0.32 -36.40 -3.72
N GLU A 153 0.81 -37.10 -3.75
CA GLU A 153 1.20 -38.12 -2.76
C GLU A 153 1.31 -37.62 -1.31
N LEU A 154 1.37 -36.31 -1.09
CA LEU A 154 1.42 -35.68 0.24
C LEU A 154 0.12 -34.95 0.59
N ARG A 155 -0.82 -34.76 -0.34
CA ARG A 155 -2.03 -33.95 -0.14
C ARG A 155 -2.86 -34.42 1.03
N TYR A 156 -2.97 -35.72 1.27
CA TYR A 156 -3.75 -36.27 2.39
C TYR A 156 -3.36 -35.66 3.75
N LYS A 157 -2.07 -35.38 4.00
CA LYS A 157 -1.59 -34.73 5.23
C LYS A 157 -2.05 -33.27 5.36
N LEU A 158 -2.15 -32.59 4.24
CA LEU A 158 -2.56 -31.19 4.19
C LEU A 158 -4.07 -31.06 4.38
N ILE A 159 -4.85 -31.94 3.75
CA ILE A 159 -6.31 -32.00 3.91
C ILE A 159 -6.70 -32.49 5.32
N GLU A 160 -5.95 -33.43 5.91
CA GLU A 160 -6.12 -33.78 7.33
C GLU A 160 -5.99 -32.55 8.23
N ARG A 161 -4.94 -31.75 8.03
CA ARG A 161 -4.75 -30.51 8.79
C ARG A 161 -5.89 -29.52 8.54
N GLN A 162 -6.40 -29.44 7.31
CA GLN A 162 -7.54 -28.61 6.96
C GLN A 162 -8.79 -29.01 7.77
N ALA A 163 -9.12 -30.30 7.82
CA ALA A 163 -10.25 -30.81 8.61
C ALA A 163 -10.09 -30.47 10.10
N LYS A 164 -8.90 -30.68 10.67
CA LYS A 164 -8.59 -30.33 12.07
C LYS A 164 -8.71 -28.83 12.35
N CYS A 165 -8.26 -27.97 11.42
CA CYS A 165 -8.46 -26.52 11.51
C CYS A 165 -9.95 -26.13 11.48
N LEU A 166 -10.74 -26.75 10.59
CA LEU A 166 -12.18 -26.47 10.47
C LEU A 166 -12.92 -26.85 11.76
N MET A 167 -12.58 -28.01 12.32
CA MET A 167 -13.12 -28.47 13.60
C MET A 167 -12.76 -27.50 14.75
N ALA A 168 -11.49 -27.10 14.87
CA ALA A 168 -11.05 -26.15 15.89
C ALA A 168 -11.70 -24.76 15.77
N LEU A 169 -12.09 -24.35 14.56
CA LEU A 169 -12.80 -23.10 14.29
C LEU A 169 -14.32 -23.20 14.49
N GLY A 170 -14.86 -24.38 14.84
CA GLY A 170 -16.29 -24.60 14.99
C GLY A 170 -17.06 -24.40 13.67
N ARG A 171 -16.45 -24.79 12.55
CA ARG A 171 -17.12 -24.73 11.24
C ARG A 171 -18.22 -25.79 11.13
N PRO A 172 -19.20 -25.61 10.22
CA PRO A 172 -20.28 -26.56 10.01
C PRO A 172 -19.79 -28.01 9.82
N THR A 173 -20.51 -28.96 10.41
CA THR A 173 -20.11 -30.38 10.48
C THR A 173 -20.08 -31.05 9.11
N ASP A 174 -20.98 -30.66 8.21
CA ASP A 174 -20.99 -31.04 6.80
C ASP A 174 -19.70 -30.62 6.08
N GLN A 175 -19.19 -29.41 6.35
CA GLN A 175 -17.93 -28.93 5.79
C GLN A 175 -16.73 -29.74 6.30
N ILE A 176 -16.72 -30.09 7.59
CA ILE A 176 -15.68 -30.94 8.19
C ILE A 176 -15.73 -32.33 7.58
N ALA A 177 -16.92 -32.94 7.52
CA ALA A 177 -17.12 -34.28 6.97
C ALA A 177 -16.68 -34.37 5.50
N ALA A 178 -17.09 -33.43 4.65
CA ALA A 178 -16.65 -33.38 3.26
C ALA A 178 -15.12 -33.26 3.11
N THR A 179 -14.48 -32.51 4.01
CA THR A 179 -13.01 -32.36 4.02
C THR A 179 -12.32 -33.67 4.44
N CYS A 180 -12.84 -34.36 5.45
CA CYS A 180 -12.35 -35.68 5.88
C CYS A 180 -12.49 -36.72 4.77
N GLU A 181 -13.63 -36.75 4.08
CA GLU A 181 -13.86 -37.64 2.91
C GLU A 181 -12.88 -37.34 1.78
N SER A 182 -12.60 -36.06 1.52
CA SER A 182 -11.56 -35.67 0.57
C SER A 182 -10.17 -36.16 1.01
N ALA A 183 -9.85 -36.10 2.31
CA ALA A 183 -8.57 -36.60 2.82
C ALA A 183 -8.43 -38.12 2.63
N ILE A 184 -9.50 -38.87 2.90
CA ILE A 184 -9.60 -40.32 2.67
C ILE A 184 -9.35 -40.63 1.19
N LYS A 185 -9.95 -39.86 0.26
CA LYS A 185 -9.71 -40.06 -1.17
C LYS A 185 -8.24 -39.84 -1.54
N CYS A 186 -7.64 -38.75 -1.07
CA CYS A 186 -6.24 -38.39 -1.35
C CYS A 186 -5.22 -39.36 -0.77
N VAL A 187 -5.56 -40.15 0.26
CA VAL A 187 -4.60 -41.11 0.85
C VAL A 187 -4.24 -42.24 -0.13
N ASN A 188 -5.08 -42.50 -1.14
CA ASN A 188 -4.86 -43.52 -2.16
C ASN A 188 -3.63 -43.22 -3.03
N ASP A 189 -3.35 -41.93 -3.25
CA ASP A 189 -2.20 -41.44 -4.02
C ASP A 189 -0.91 -41.43 -3.18
N SER A 190 -0.99 -41.73 -1.88
CA SER A 190 0.16 -41.67 -0.98
C SER A 190 1.12 -42.85 -1.16
N ARG A 191 2.38 -42.67 -0.75
CA ARG A 191 3.37 -43.75 -0.69
C ARG A 191 3.28 -44.60 0.60
N LEU A 192 2.16 -44.53 1.33
CA LEU A 192 1.96 -45.30 2.56
C LEU A 192 1.63 -46.77 2.25
N ASP A 193 2.06 -47.67 3.14
CA ASP A 193 1.61 -49.06 3.13
C ASP A 193 0.11 -49.18 3.44
N LEU A 194 -0.50 -50.31 3.06
CA LEU A 194 -1.94 -50.55 3.21
C LEU A 194 -2.41 -50.41 4.66
N VAL A 195 -1.60 -50.82 5.63
CA VAL A 195 -1.95 -50.77 7.06
C VAL A 195 -2.05 -49.32 7.53
N LYS A 196 -1.09 -48.47 7.16
CA LYS A 196 -1.11 -47.03 7.49
C LYS A 196 -2.23 -46.29 6.77
N ARG A 197 -2.55 -46.67 5.52
CA ARG A 197 -3.71 -46.10 4.80
C ARG A 197 -5.01 -46.43 5.52
N GLN A 198 -5.22 -47.69 5.89
CA GLN A 198 -6.40 -48.11 6.66
C GLN A 198 -6.46 -47.44 8.04
N GLN A 199 -5.32 -47.23 8.71
CA GLN A 199 -5.29 -46.46 9.96
C GLN A 199 -5.74 -45.02 9.74
N PHE A 200 -5.19 -44.34 8.73
CA PHE A 200 -5.55 -42.97 8.41
C PHE A 200 -7.04 -42.83 8.08
N GLU A 201 -7.61 -43.77 7.32
CA GLU A 201 -9.05 -43.78 7.04
C GLU A 201 -9.90 -43.92 8.32
N ARG A 202 -9.46 -44.76 9.26
CA ARG A 202 -10.13 -44.90 10.56
C ARG A 202 -10.06 -43.60 11.36
N ASP A 203 -8.90 -42.95 11.40
CA ASP A 203 -8.69 -41.69 12.11
C ASP A 203 -9.58 -40.57 11.52
N MET A 204 -9.73 -40.52 10.19
CA MET A 204 -10.60 -39.53 9.53
C MET A 204 -12.08 -39.82 9.79
N LYS A 205 -12.51 -41.08 9.77
CA LYS A 205 -13.89 -41.46 10.14
C LYS A 205 -14.18 -41.14 11.61
N GLN A 206 -13.19 -41.33 12.49
CA GLN A 206 -13.30 -40.92 13.89
C GLN A 206 -13.48 -39.40 13.99
N LEU A 207 -12.70 -38.60 13.27
CA LEU A 207 -12.82 -37.14 13.24
C LEU A 207 -14.23 -36.67 12.80
N ILE A 208 -14.82 -37.37 11.81
CA ILE A 208 -16.22 -37.12 11.39
C ILE A 208 -17.17 -37.39 12.56
N SER A 209 -17.03 -38.53 13.23
CA SER A 209 -17.90 -38.87 14.36
C SER A 209 -17.75 -37.88 15.53
N GLU A 210 -16.53 -37.44 15.84
CA GLU A 210 -16.25 -36.44 16.87
C GLU A 210 -16.86 -35.08 16.52
N SER A 211 -16.86 -34.69 15.25
CA SER A 211 -17.51 -33.46 14.79
C SER A 211 -19.03 -33.49 14.94
N ALA A 212 -19.64 -34.68 14.91
CA ALA A 212 -21.09 -34.86 14.98
C ALA A 212 -21.65 -34.85 16.41
N VAL A 213 -20.81 -35.02 17.44
CA VAL A 213 -21.24 -34.96 18.84
C VAL A 213 -21.29 -33.50 19.28
N PRO A 214 -22.48 -32.94 19.58
CA PRO A 214 -22.56 -31.61 20.16
C PRO A 214 -22.37 -31.75 21.67
N ASN A 215 -21.12 -31.67 22.20
CA ASN A 215 -20.86 -30.88 23.41
C ASN A 215 -19.43 -30.88 23.98
N GLN A 216 -19.18 -29.73 24.64
CA GLN A 216 -18.27 -29.46 25.76
C GLN A 216 -16.76 -29.27 25.49
N MET A 217 -16.35 -28.01 25.65
CA MET A 217 -14.99 -27.52 25.82
C MET A 217 -14.08 -27.62 24.59
N ILE A 218 -14.38 -26.84 23.55
CA ILE A 218 -13.30 -25.94 23.14
C ILE A 218 -13.16 -25.00 24.35
N PRO A 219 -12.00 -24.92 25.03
CA PRO A 219 -11.77 -23.80 25.93
C PRO A 219 -12.19 -22.53 25.18
N ALA A 220 -12.48 -21.43 25.86
CA ALA A 220 -12.38 -20.15 25.18
C ALA A 220 -10.90 -19.93 24.78
N VAL A 221 -10.37 -20.74 23.85
CA VAL A 221 -9.23 -20.43 22.99
C VAL A 221 -9.66 -19.12 22.42
N ASN A 222 -9.01 -18.07 22.91
CA ASN A 222 -9.36 -16.68 22.73
C ASN A 222 -10.03 -16.51 21.37
N ILE A 223 -11.37 -16.56 21.34
CA ILE A 223 -12.19 -16.36 20.15
C ILE A 223 -12.17 -14.83 19.88
N LYS A 224 -10.98 -14.23 19.97
CA LYS A 224 -10.42 -13.40 18.90
C LYS A 224 -10.09 -14.32 17.72
N SER A 225 -11.06 -15.17 17.36
CA SER A 225 -11.11 -15.75 16.05
C SER A 225 -11.11 -14.56 15.11
N ILE A 226 -10.51 -14.80 13.96
CA ILE A 226 -10.59 -13.98 12.78
C ILE A 226 -12.06 -14.07 12.25
N LYS A 227 -13.08 -14.06 13.12
CA LYS A 227 -14.34 -13.40 12.82
C LYS A 227 -13.94 -11.95 12.76
N ASP A 228 -13.83 -11.44 11.54
CA ASP A 228 -13.85 -10.01 11.33
C ASP A 228 -12.85 -9.29 12.25
N LYS A 229 -11.55 -9.33 11.92
CA LYS A 229 -10.83 -8.05 12.00
C LYS A 229 -11.66 -7.17 11.10
N GLU A 230 -12.61 -6.46 11.70
CA GLU A 230 -13.64 -5.68 11.05
C GLU A 230 -12.97 -5.09 9.82
N LYS A 231 -13.56 -5.27 8.63
CA LYS A 231 -13.34 -4.27 7.59
C LYS A 231 -13.55 -2.98 8.34
N LYS A 232 -12.48 -2.25 8.68
CA LYS A 232 -12.59 -1.09 9.56
C LYS A 232 -13.56 -0.20 8.82
N HIS A 233 -14.79 -0.15 9.32
CA HIS A 233 -15.80 0.68 8.74
C HIS A 233 -15.24 2.07 8.92
N LEU A 234 -15.07 2.76 7.79
CA LEU A 234 -14.74 4.18 7.86
C LEU A 234 -15.74 4.80 8.83
N PRO A 235 -15.28 5.64 9.77
CA PRO A 235 -16.16 6.17 10.78
C PRO A 235 -17.29 6.96 10.11
N ASP A 236 -18.49 6.84 10.65
CA ASP A 236 -19.64 7.54 10.08
C ASP A 236 -19.48 9.05 10.22
N ILE A 237 -19.82 9.77 9.14
CA ILE A 237 -19.82 11.23 9.14
C ILE A 237 -20.92 11.72 10.08
N THR A 238 -20.54 12.57 11.04
CA THR A 238 -21.47 13.10 12.03
C THR A 238 -22.51 14.00 11.35
N ALA A 239 -23.77 13.91 11.76
CA ALA A 239 -24.91 14.66 11.19
C ALA A 239 -25.19 14.41 9.68
N GLY A 240 -24.67 13.32 9.12
CA GLY A 240 -24.89 12.97 7.72
C GLY A 240 -24.01 13.76 6.75
N ARG A 241 -24.03 13.33 5.49
CA ARG A 241 -23.20 13.90 4.42
C ARG A 241 -23.77 15.21 3.89
N ASN A 242 -22.91 16.18 3.59
CA ASN A 242 -23.28 17.38 2.86
C ASN A 242 -23.75 17.00 1.43
N ILE A 243 -24.80 17.67 0.94
CA ILE A 243 -25.46 17.36 -0.34
C ILE A 243 -24.53 17.64 -1.53
N GLU A 244 -23.83 18.77 -1.51
CA GLU A 244 -22.94 19.21 -2.59
C GLU A 244 -21.55 18.57 -2.46
N HIS A 245 -21.10 18.34 -1.23
CA HIS A 245 -19.80 17.76 -0.93
C HIS A 245 -19.89 16.55 0.01
N PRO A 246 -20.22 15.35 -0.52
CA PRO A 246 -20.51 14.17 0.29
C PRO A 246 -19.36 13.65 1.18
N SER A 247 -18.12 14.09 0.95
CA SER A 247 -16.98 13.76 1.82
C SER A 247 -17.00 14.57 3.13
N PHE A 248 -17.80 15.64 3.21
CA PHE A 248 -17.97 16.47 4.41
C PHE A 248 -19.29 16.18 5.12
N SER A 249 -19.31 16.49 6.41
CA SER A 249 -20.52 16.58 7.22
C SER A 249 -21.41 17.71 6.73
N SER A 250 -22.73 17.54 6.86
CA SER A 250 -23.71 18.63 6.71
C SER A 250 -23.42 19.84 7.63
N LYS A 251 -22.63 19.65 8.69
CA LYS A 251 -22.15 20.74 9.56
C LYS A 251 -21.08 21.63 8.92
N ILE A 252 -20.55 21.27 7.75
CA ILE A 252 -19.54 22.04 7.03
C ILE A 252 -20.15 22.60 5.74
N ARG A 253 -20.04 23.91 5.57
CA ARG A 253 -20.33 24.62 4.32
C ARG A 253 -19.01 24.96 3.64
N ILE A 254 -18.91 24.76 2.34
CA ILE A 254 -17.74 25.14 1.56
C ILE A 254 -17.97 26.53 0.98
N GLU A 255 -17.01 27.42 1.19
CA GLU A 255 -16.99 28.77 0.65
C GLU A 255 -15.69 28.99 -0.14
N GLU A 256 -15.65 30.04 -0.95
CA GLU A 256 -14.49 30.38 -1.77
C GLU A 256 -14.25 31.89 -1.74
N ASP A 257 -12.99 32.29 -1.62
CA ASP A 257 -12.56 33.68 -1.74
C ASP A 257 -11.27 33.81 -2.57
N ALA A 258 -10.99 35.02 -3.05
CA ALA A 258 -9.87 35.29 -3.96
C ALA A 258 -8.47 35.09 -3.35
N ILE A 259 -8.35 35.05 -2.02
CA ILE A 259 -7.09 34.96 -1.28
C ILE A 259 -6.84 33.52 -0.83
N SER A 260 -7.84 32.91 -0.20
CA SER A 260 -7.77 31.58 0.43
C SER A 260 -8.12 30.46 -0.54
N GLY A 261 -8.73 30.78 -1.69
CA GLY A 261 -9.38 29.79 -2.53
C GLY A 261 -10.56 29.15 -1.80
N ARG A 262 -10.77 27.84 -1.97
CA ARG A 262 -11.86 27.10 -1.32
C ARG A 262 -11.51 26.75 0.13
N TYR A 263 -12.43 26.99 1.06
CA TYR A 263 -12.29 26.68 2.49
C TYR A 263 -13.60 26.20 3.10
N GLY A 264 -13.51 25.45 4.20
CA GLY A 264 -14.68 24.96 4.95
C GLY A 264 -15.01 25.86 6.14
N VAL A 265 -16.29 26.19 6.31
CA VAL A 265 -16.86 26.96 7.42
C VAL A 265 -17.84 26.08 8.19
N ALA A 266 -17.90 26.21 9.51
CA ALA A 266 -18.93 25.54 10.29
C ALA A 266 -20.29 26.17 10.01
N ASP A 267 -21.23 25.36 9.55
CA ASP A 267 -22.64 25.71 9.34
C ASP A 267 -23.47 25.52 10.63
N SER A 268 -22.98 24.66 11.53
CA SER A 268 -23.61 24.41 12.84
C SER A 268 -22.56 24.00 13.90
N PRO A 269 -22.91 24.00 15.21
CA PRO A 269 -21.97 23.67 16.27
C PRO A 269 -21.31 22.29 16.13
N ILE A 270 -19.98 22.28 16.15
CA ILE A 270 -19.18 21.06 16.04
C ILE A 270 -18.58 20.72 17.39
N ARG A 271 -18.84 19.50 17.87
CA ARG A 271 -18.37 19.02 19.17
C ARG A 271 -17.04 18.28 19.01
N VAL A 272 -16.26 18.27 20.09
CA VAL A 272 -15.07 17.42 20.16
C VAL A 272 -15.48 15.98 19.92
N GLY A 273 -14.81 15.33 18.99
CA GLY A 273 -15.12 13.97 18.59
C GLY A 273 -16.07 13.84 17.39
N ASP A 274 -16.65 14.92 16.87
CA ASP A 274 -17.41 14.90 15.62
C ASP A 274 -16.49 14.58 14.43
N VAL A 275 -16.96 13.70 13.55
CA VAL A 275 -16.32 13.37 12.28
C VAL A 275 -16.88 14.28 11.21
N ILE A 276 -16.07 15.25 10.77
CA ILE A 276 -16.50 16.31 9.84
C ILE A 276 -16.11 16.06 8.39
N ALA A 277 -15.14 15.17 8.15
CA ALA A 277 -14.77 14.73 6.82
C ALA A 277 -14.26 13.30 6.82
N VAL A 278 -14.64 12.56 5.78
CA VAL A 278 -14.09 11.27 5.40
C VAL A 278 -13.89 11.29 3.90
N ASP A 279 -12.64 11.19 3.46
CA ASP A 279 -12.29 11.20 2.04
C ASP A 279 -11.31 10.08 1.71
N GLU A 280 -11.61 9.40 0.61
CA GLU A 280 -10.78 8.33 0.09
C GLU A 280 -9.76 8.94 -0.89
N PRO A 281 -8.48 8.54 -0.85
CA PRO A 281 -7.49 9.11 -1.76
C PRO A 281 -7.83 8.76 -3.21
N TYR A 282 -7.54 9.65 -4.16
CA TYR A 282 -7.48 9.27 -5.58
C TYR A 282 -6.35 8.25 -5.80
N ALA A 283 -5.19 8.51 -5.19
CA ALA A 283 -4.06 7.59 -5.18
C ALA A 283 -3.30 7.70 -3.85
N SER A 284 -2.66 6.61 -3.44
CA SER A 284 -1.74 6.58 -2.31
C SER A 284 -0.56 5.63 -2.57
N VAL A 285 0.62 5.98 -2.04
CA VAL A 285 1.82 5.15 -2.07
C VAL A 285 2.38 4.92 -0.67
N MET A 286 2.91 3.71 -0.44
CA MET A 286 3.58 3.35 0.80
C MET A 286 5.06 3.68 0.69
N ASN A 287 5.66 4.18 1.77
CA ASN A 287 7.10 4.33 1.91
C ASN A 287 7.78 2.95 1.78
N PRO A 288 8.79 2.79 0.91
CA PRO A 288 9.53 1.52 0.74
C PRO A 288 9.99 0.86 2.04
N GLU A 289 10.35 1.64 3.06
CA GLU A 289 10.77 1.12 4.38
C GLU A 289 9.69 0.32 5.11
N LYS A 290 8.43 0.44 4.69
CA LYS A 290 7.28 -0.26 5.27
C LYS A 290 6.85 -1.49 4.48
N PHE A 291 7.41 -1.75 3.29
CA PHE A 291 6.99 -2.87 2.42
C PHE A 291 7.11 -4.26 3.09
N ALA A 292 8.07 -4.42 4.00
CA ALA A 292 8.28 -5.66 4.73
C ALA A 292 7.31 -5.88 5.90
N THR A 293 6.68 -4.81 6.40
CA THR A 293 5.91 -4.83 7.67
C THR A 293 4.43 -4.55 7.51
N HIS A 294 4.01 -3.98 6.38
CA HIS A 294 2.63 -3.59 6.12
C HIS A 294 2.14 -4.18 4.81
N CYS A 295 0.83 -4.36 4.70
CA CYS A 295 0.21 -4.73 3.45
C CYS A 295 0.36 -3.59 2.44
N HIS A 296 0.99 -3.88 1.31
CA HIS A 296 1.20 -2.91 0.24
C HIS A 296 -0.10 -2.35 -0.34
N HIS A 297 -1.22 -3.06 -0.21
CA HIS A 297 -2.54 -2.66 -0.71
C HIS A 297 -3.52 -2.06 0.33
N CYS A 298 -3.38 -2.26 1.63
CA CYS A 298 -4.30 -1.62 2.59
C CYS A 298 -3.59 -0.84 3.70
N TYR A 299 -2.25 -0.92 3.73
CA TYR A 299 -1.37 -0.31 4.71
C TYR A 299 -1.58 -0.83 6.15
N ARG A 300 -2.38 -1.88 6.33
CA ARG A 300 -2.48 -2.57 7.62
C ARG A 300 -1.15 -3.24 7.97
N PRO A 301 -0.67 -3.16 9.21
CA PRO A 301 0.44 -3.98 9.68
C PRO A 301 0.15 -5.48 9.49
N LEU A 302 1.17 -6.23 9.08
CA LEU A 302 1.10 -7.68 8.90
C LEU A 302 1.47 -8.38 10.21
N ASP A 303 0.59 -9.25 10.71
CA ASP A 303 0.95 -10.11 11.83
C ASP A 303 1.78 -11.30 11.37
N LEU A 304 2.42 -11.98 12.33
CA LEU A 304 3.11 -13.24 12.11
C LEU A 304 2.20 -14.26 11.40
N GLY A 305 2.64 -14.74 10.24
CA GLY A 305 1.90 -15.70 9.41
C GLY A 305 0.84 -15.09 8.47
N GLU A 306 0.66 -13.77 8.43
CA GLU A 306 -0.25 -13.11 7.46
C GLU A 306 0.43 -12.70 6.16
N LEU A 307 1.76 -12.84 6.07
CA LEU A 307 2.54 -12.40 4.93
C LEU A 307 2.21 -13.25 3.68
N LEU A 308 1.65 -12.60 2.66
CA LEU A 308 1.48 -13.13 1.31
C LEU A 308 2.30 -12.28 0.34
N PRO A 309 3.43 -12.76 -0.20
CA PRO A 309 4.29 -11.95 -1.06
C PRO A 309 3.70 -11.79 -2.46
N CYS A 310 4.23 -10.83 -3.20
CA CYS A 310 4.08 -10.77 -4.66
C CYS A 310 4.59 -12.08 -5.31
N PRO A 311 3.92 -12.59 -6.36
CA PRO A 311 4.40 -13.75 -7.12
C PRO A 311 5.67 -13.46 -7.95
N ASN A 312 5.93 -12.19 -8.28
CA ASN A 312 6.98 -11.79 -9.21
C ASN A 312 8.20 -11.17 -8.51
N CYS A 313 8.00 -10.23 -7.58
CA CYS A 313 9.09 -9.61 -6.82
C CYS A 313 9.16 -10.08 -5.36
N THR A 314 10.28 -9.76 -4.70
CA THR A 314 10.51 -10.01 -3.26
C THR A 314 10.22 -8.78 -2.39
N ASN A 315 9.86 -7.65 -3.01
CA ASN A 315 9.81 -6.35 -2.33
C ASN A 315 8.59 -6.17 -1.43
N VAL A 316 7.41 -6.64 -1.86
CA VAL A 316 6.13 -6.28 -1.24
C VAL A 316 5.33 -7.49 -0.76
N ASN A 317 4.49 -7.23 0.24
CA ASN A 317 3.65 -8.23 0.89
C ASN A 317 2.21 -7.74 1.05
N PHE A 318 1.28 -8.67 1.14
CA PHE A 318 -0.15 -8.44 1.24
C PHE A 318 -0.75 -9.22 2.42
N CYS A 319 -1.83 -8.71 3.00
CA CYS A 319 -2.51 -9.36 4.12
C CYS A 319 -3.54 -10.42 3.70
N SER A 320 -3.94 -10.44 2.43
CA SER A 320 -4.95 -11.34 1.90
C SER A 320 -4.76 -11.56 0.39
N VAL A 321 -5.37 -12.63 -0.12
CA VAL A 321 -5.40 -12.91 -1.56
C VAL A 321 -6.10 -11.79 -2.31
N THR A 322 -7.18 -11.22 -1.76
CA THR A 322 -7.89 -10.07 -2.34
C THR A 322 -6.98 -8.87 -2.54
N CYS A 323 -6.31 -8.42 -1.47
CA CYS A 323 -5.37 -7.29 -1.54
C CYS A 323 -4.22 -7.54 -2.52
N ARG A 324 -3.74 -8.78 -2.63
CA ARG A 324 -2.72 -9.15 -3.61
C ARG A 324 -3.29 -9.06 -5.03
N SER A 325 -4.43 -9.69 -5.29
CA SER A 325 -5.05 -9.74 -6.62
C SER A 325 -5.45 -8.36 -7.13
N GLU A 326 -6.05 -7.51 -6.30
CA GLU A 326 -6.43 -6.14 -6.66
C GLU A 326 -5.20 -5.29 -7.01
N ALA A 327 -4.14 -5.38 -6.21
CA ALA A 327 -2.89 -4.68 -6.51
C ALA A 327 -2.25 -5.19 -7.81
N MET A 328 -2.15 -6.52 -7.98
CA MET A 328 -1.56 -7.15 -9.16
C MET A 328 -2.33 -6.87 -10.45
N ALA A 329 -3.66 -6.82 -10.39
CA ALA A 329 -4.51 -6.57 -11.56
C ALA A 329 -4.49 -5.09 -12.01
N GLY A 330 -4.10 -4.18 -11.12
CA GLY A 330 -3.96 -2.76 -11.42
C GLY A 330 -2.51 -2.32 -11.31
N TYR A 331 -2.29 -1.41 -10.37
CA TYR A 331 -1.08 -0.61 -10.28
C TYR A 331 0.23 -1.40 -10.11
N HIS A 332 0.20 -2.57 -9.48
CA HIS A 332 1.42 -3.27 -9.08
C HIS A 332 1.99 -4.06 -10.26
N ALA A 333 1.18 -4.43 -11.25
CA ALA A 333 1.71 -5.01 -12.49
C ALA A 333 2.75 -4.08 -13.14
N ILE A 334 2.45 -2.78 -13.20
CA ILE A 334 3.31 -1.75 -13.80
C ILE A 334 4.51 -1.43 -12.91
N GLU A 335 4.29 -1.36 -11.60
CA GLU A 335 5.34 -0.95 -10.66
C GLU A 335 6.25 -2.07 -10.17
N CYS A 336 5.80 -3.32 -10.20
CA CYS A 336 6.57 -4.47 -9.73
C CYS A 336 8.01 -4.48 -10.27
N PRO A 337 8.27 -4.30 -11.59
CA PRO A 337 9.62 -4.23 -12.12
C PRO A 337 10.32 -2.89 -11.84
N LEU A 338 9.68 -1.91 -11.22
CA LEU A 338 10.24 -0.57 -11.01
C LEU A 338 10.63 -0.30 -9.56
N LEU A 339 10.06 -1.01 -8.58
CA LEU A 339 10.19 -0.67 -7.16
C LEU A 339 11.66 -0.53 -6.69
N SER A 340 12.51 -1.50 -7.03
CA SER A 340 13.92 -1.46 -6.65
C SER A 340 14.68 -0.34 -7.37
N TYR A 341 14.26 0.00 -8.60
CA TYR A 341 14.85 1.10 -9.35
C TYR A 341 14.44 2.46 -8.80
N ILE A 342 13.16 2.63 -8.45
CA ILE A 342 12.61 3.82 -7.80
C ILE A 342 13.31 4.07 -6.47
N GLU A 343 13.55 3.02 -5.68
CA GLU A 343 14.31 3.12 -4.44
C GLU A 343 15.77 3.52 -4.69
N ALA A 344 16.46 2.88 -5.64
CA ALA A 344 17.83 3.22 -6.02
C ALA A 344 17.97 4.64 -6.61
N ALA A 345 16.94 5.13 -7.29
CA ALA A 345 16.87 6.48 -7.84
C ALA A 345 16.82 7.53 -6.74
N GLY A 346 16.31 7.18 -5.55
CA GLY A 346 16.14 8.10 -4.44
C GLY A 346 15.12 9.21 -4.74
N ILE A 347 14.08 8.89 -5.53
CA ILE A 347 13.02 9.86 -5.80
C ILE A 347 12.14 10.05 -4.57
N SER A 348 11.53 11.23 -4.45
CA SER A 348 10.64 11.54 -3.33
C SER A 348 9.37 10.68 -3.34
N ILE A 349 8.71 10.59 -2.18
CA ILE A 349 7.41 9.92 -2.07
C ILE A 349 6.33 10.55 -2.96
N THR A 350 6.43 11.86 -3.25
CA THR A 350 5.51 12.56 -4.15
C THR A 350 5.77 12.22 -5.62
N CYS A 351 7.03 11.99 -6.01
CA CYS A 351 7.35 11.48 -7.35
C CYS A 351 6.82 10.05 -7.54
N TYR A 352 6.96 9.19 -6.53
CA TYR A 352 6.36 7.86 -6.57
C TYR A 352 4.83 7.92 -6.62
N LEU A 353 4.21 8.84 -5.88
CA LEU A 353 2.77 9.08 -5.93
C LEU A 353 2.30 9.56 -7.31
N SER A 354 3.07 10.41 -7.99
CA SER A 354 2.78 10.83 -9.39
C SER A 354 2.74 9.63 -10.34
N LEU A 355 3.73 8.73 -10.25
CA LEU A 355 3.73 7.50 -11.05
C LEU A 355 2.51 6.61 -10.74
N ARG A 356 2.17 6.44 -9.45
CA ARG A 356 0.97 5.70 -9.01
C ARG A 356 -0.31 6.29 -9.57
N MET A 357 -0.45 7.62 -9.60
CA MET A 357 -1.65 8.31 -10.10
C MET A 357 -1.96 7.98 -11.56
N ILE A 358 -0.93 7.64 -12.34
CA ILE A 358 -1.06 7.12 -13.71
C ILE A 358 -1.27 5.59 -13.70
N ALA A 359 -0.45 4.84 -12.96
CA ALA A 359 -0.44 3.37 -12.99
C ALA A 359 -1.75 2.70 -12.53
N ILE A 360 -2.65 3.42 -11.83
CA ILE A 360 -3.95 2.88 -11.41
C ILE A 360 -4.97 2.72 -12.55
N HIS A 361 -4.74 3.34 -13.72
CA HIS A 361 -5.62 3.25 -14.88
C HIS A 361 -4.83 2.97 -16.17
N PRO A 362 -5.42 2.29 -17.18
CA PRO A 362 -4.77 2.08 -18.47
C PRO A 362 -4.63 3.40 -19.25
N PRO A 363 -3.72 3.48 -20.25
CA PRO A 363 -3.55 4.69 -21.05
C PRO A 363 -4.84 5.21 -21.69
N SER A 364 -5.74 4.32 -22.11
CA SER A 364 -7.03 4.67 -22.73
C SER A 364 -7.90 5.55 -21.84
N PHE A 365 -7.93 5.28 -20.53
CA PHE A 365 -8.67 6.09 -19.57
C PHE A 365 -8.24 7.56 -19.63
N PHE A 366 -6.93 7.82 -19.66
CA PHE A 366 -6.42 9.19 -19.69
C PHE A 366 -6.65 9.87 -21.03
N MET A 367 -6.65 9.11 -22.13
CA MET A 367 -7.02 9.64 -23.45
C MET A 367 -8.49 10.08 -23.47
N ASP A 368 -9.39 9.29 -22.88
CA ASP A 368 -10.82 9.63 -22.77
C ASP A 368 -11.06 10.85 -21.87
N VAL A 369 -10.21 11.06 -20.85
CA VAL A 369 -10.29 12.23 -19.96
C VAL A 369 -9.73 13.50 -20.61
N LYS A 370 -8.76 13.41 -21.54
CA LYS A 370 -8.12 14.58 -22.18
C LYS A 370 -9.13 15.66 -22.64
N PRO A 371 -10.14 15.36 -23.47
CA PRO A 371 -11.09 16.39 -23.91
C PRO A 371 -11.92 16.99 -22.77
N LEU A 372 -12.19 16.23 -21.70
CA LEU A 372 -12.95 16.70 -20.55
C LEU A 372 -12.17 17.69 -19.67
N ILE A 373 -10.84 17.56 -19.65
CA ILE A 373 -9.94 18.51 -18.98
C ILE A 373 -9.80 19.77 -19.83
N ASP A 374 -9.57 19.62 -21.13
CA ASP A 374 -9.35 20.73 -22.05
C ASP A 374 -10.60 21.61 -22.22
N LYS A 375 -11.78 20.99 -22.18
CA LYS A 375 -13.09 21.63 -22.40
C LYS A 375 -14.07 21.28 -21.29
N PRO A 376 -14.08 22.03 -20.17
CA PRO A 376 -14.95 21.78 -19.03
C PRO A 376 -16.46 21.75 -19.37
N GLU A 377 -16.87 22.43 -20.43
CA GLU A 377 -18.23 22.40 -20.96
C GLU A 377 -18.71 21.00 -21.37
N LEU A 378 -17.79 20.11 -21.78
CA LEU A 378 -18.08 18.73 -22.15
C LEU A 378 -18.46 17.85 -20.96
N GLN A 379 -18.23 18.33 -19.73
CA GLN A 379 -18.64 17.64 -18.51
C GLN A 379 -20.15 17.79 -18.26
N LYS A 380 -20.81 18.79 -18.87
CA LYS A 380 -22.24 19.06 -18.67
C LYS A 380 -23.10 18.05 -19.44
N GLY A 381 -24.05 17.41 -18.75
CA GLY A 381 -25.02 16.49 -19.37
C GLY A 381 -24.48 15.09 -19.69
N VAL A 382 -23.22 14.79 -19.37
CA VAL A 382 -22.62 13.46 -19.56
C VAL A 382 -22.57 12.71 -18.23
N ALA A 383 -23.05 11.47 -18.22
CA ALA A 383 -22.94 10.59 -17.07
C ALA A 383 -21.49 10.06 -16.94
N LEU A 384 -20.64 10.81 -16.24
CA LEU A 384 -19.25 10.42 -15.98
C LEU A 384 -19.15 9.37 -14.86
N SER A 385 -18.20 8.45 -14.99
CA SER A 385 -17.87 7.51 -13.91
C SER A 385 -17.34 8.25 -12.68
N GLU A 386 -17.51 7.67 -11.48
CA GLU A 386 -16.99 8.27 -10.24
C GLU A 386 -15.46 8.41 -10.27
N GLN A 387 -14.75 7.47 -10.90
CA GLN A 387 -13.29 7.54 -11.06
C GLN A 387 -12.88 8.71 -11.96
N THR A 388 -13.57 8.92 -13.08
CA THR A 388 -13.34 10.06 -13.99
C THR A 388 -13.59 11.38 -13.27
N LYS A 389 -14.71 11.51 -12.55
CA LYS A 389 -15.01 12.72 -11.76
C LYS A 389 -13.93 12.98 -10.71
N LYS A 390 -13.49 11.93 -10.00
CA LYS A 390 -12.45 12.03 -8.96
C LYS A 390 -11.11 12.48 -9.56
N TYR A 391 -10.74 11.94 -10.72
CA TYR A 391 -9.50 12.32 -11.39
C TYR A 391 -9.54 13.77 -11.90
N ILE A 392 -10.63 14.19 -12.55
CA ILE A 392 -10.81 15.58 -13.00
C ILE A 392 -10.68 16.55 -11.81
N LYS A 393 -11.35 16.26 -10.68
CA LYS A 393 -11.21 17.05 -9.45
C LYS A 393 -9.76 17.10 -8.94
N THR A 394 -9.02 16.01 -9.09
CA THR A 394 -7.59 15.94 -8.73
C THR A 394 -6.75 16.86 -9.62
N CYS A 395 -7.00 16.89 -10.92
CA CYS A 395 -6.29 17.75 -11.86
C CYS A 395 -6.56 19.25 -11.65
N GLN A 396 -7.70 19.59 -11.06
CA GLN A 396 -8.10 20.95 -10.70
C GLN A 396 -7.46 21.47 -9.40
N LEU A 397 -6.66 20.65 -8.72
CA LEU A 397 -5.92 21.09 -7.55
C LEU A 397 -4.84 22.13 -7.91
N VAL A 398 -4.58 23.03 -6.96
CA VAL A 398 -3.69 24.19 -7.16
C VAL A 398 -2.23 23.73 -7.34
N THR A 399 -1.55 24.29 -8.34
CA THR A 399 -0.14 23.99 -8.68
C THR A 399 0.85 25.08 -8.35
N HIS A 400 0.39 26.32 -8.13
CA HIS A 400 1.23 27.52 -8.00
C HIS A 400 2.31 27.64 -9.10
N ASP A 401 1.98 27.21 -10.31
CA ASP A 401 2.87 27.22 -11.48
C ASP A 401 3.35 28.63 -11.85
N HIS A 402 2.47 29.63 -11.81
CA HIS A 402 2.74 31.03 -12.16
C HIS A 402 3.85 31.71 -11.32
N ILE A 403 4.18 31.20 -10.13
CA ILE A 403 5.26 31.74 -9.26
C ILE A 403 6.53 30.89 -9.25
N ARG A 404 6.58 29.78 -10.00
CA ARG A 404 7.72 28.85 -9.98
C ARG A 404 8.88 29.39 -10.82
N ASN A 405 10.11 29.24 -10.30
CA ASN A 405 11.33 29.63 -11.02
C ASN A 405 11.70 28.63 -12.13
N LYS A 406 12.53 29.08 -13.09
CA LYS A 406 12.88 28.32 -14.30
C LYS A 406 13.68 27.05 -14.00
N GLU A 407 14.56 27.08 -13.01
CA GLU A 407 15.36 25.93 -12.58
C GLU A 407 14.48 24.85 -11.94
N SER A 408 13.49 25.24 -11.14
CA SER A 408 12.50 24.33 -10.55
C SER A 408 11.61 23.72 -11.63
N PHE A 409 11.17 24.49 -12.62
CA PHE A 409 10.43 23.95 -13.77
C PHE A 409 11.25 22.90 -14.52
N PHE A 410 12.54 23.16 -14.77
CA PHE A 410 13.41 22.19 -15.42
C PHE A 410 13.54 20.90 -14.60
N HIS A 411 13.80 21.02 -13.29
CA HIS A 411 13.91 19.87 -12.40
C HIS A 411 12.64 18.99 -12.40
N VAL A 412 11.47 19.60 -12.25
CA VAL A 412 10.19 18.88 -12.21
C VAL A 412 9.85 18.27 -13.56
N THR A 413 10.15 18.96 -14.67
CA THR A 413 9.95 18.43 -16.03
C THR A 413 10.89 17.26 -16.32
N LEU A 414 12.16 17.34 -15.90
CA LEU A 414 13.10 16.24 -16.01
C LEU A 414 12.65 15.01 -15.21
N MET A 415 12.10 15.22 -14.01
CA MET A 415 11.52 14.15 -13.21
C MET A 415 10.29 13.53 -13.91
N ALA A 416 9.42 14.35 -14.51
CA ALA A 416 8.27 13.84 -15.27
C ALA A 416 8.71 12.94 -16.44
N ASP A 417 9.72 13.38 -17.19
CA ASP A 417 10.31 12.60 -18.27
C ASP A 417 10.97 11.29 -17.77
N PHE A 418 11.68 11.33 -16.64
CA PHE A 418 12.21 10.13 -16.01
C PHE A 418 11.11 9.15 -15.59
N LEU A 419 10.02 9.64 -14.99
CA LEU A 419 8.87 8.80 -14.61
C LEU A 419 8.15 8.24 -15.84
N LEU A 420 8.07 8.98 -16.94
CA LEU A 420 7.53 8.49 -18.21
C LEU A 420 8.36 7.32 -18.75
N LYS A 421 9.69 7.43 -18.68
CA LYS A 421 10.60 6.32 -19.05
C LYS A 421 10.43 5.12 -18.12
N CYS A 422 10.20 5.35 -16.82
CA CYS A 422 9.86 4.27 -15.88
C CYS A 422 8.56 3.57 -16.29
N LEU A 423 7.51 4.31 -16.67
CA LEU A 423 6.26 3.72 -17.17
C LEU A 423 6.48 2.89 -18.45
N LYS A 424 7.32 3.36 -19.39
CA LYS A 424 7.71 2.58 -20.57
C LYS A 424 8.38 1.26 -20.18
N VAL A 425 9.37 1.31 -19.28
CA VAL A 425 10.06 0.10 -18.77
C VAL A 425 9.12 -0.83 -18.00
N GLY A 426 8.15 -0.28 -17.28
CA GLY A 426 7.12 -1.04 -16.57
C GLY A 426 6.04 -1.65 -17.47
N GLY A 427 6.13 -1.47 -18.79
CA GLY A 427 5.18 -2.03 -19.76
C GLY A 427 3.83 -1.30 -19.83
N TYR A 428 3.76 -0.05 -19.36
CA TYR A 428 2.51 0.72 -19.30
C TYR A 428 1.88 1.00 -20.67
N PHE A 429 2.72 1.22 -21.69
CA PHE A 429 2.31 1.47 -23.08
C PHE A 429 2.31 0.19 -23.94
N GLY A 430 2.50 -0.98 -23.32
CA GLY A 430 2.76 -2.25 -23.99
C GLY A 430 4.12 -2.82 -23.61
N THR A 431 4.27 -4.15 -23.75
CA THR A 431 5.54 -4.84 -23.50
C THR A 431 6.50 -4.56 -24.64
N ILE A 432 7.62 -3.90 -24.32
CA ILE A 432 8.72 -3.65 -25.26
C ILE A 432 9.84 -4.62 -24.92
N GLU A 433 10.44 -5.24 -25.94
CA GLU A 433 11.58 -6.14 -25.72
C GLU A 433 12.78 -5.34 -25.19
N PRO A 434 13.58 -5.86 -24.23
CA PRO A 434 14.72 -5.16 -23.64
C PRO A 434 15.75 -4.59 -24.64
N THR A 435 15.84 -5.17 -25.84
CA THR A 435 16.73 -4.75 -26.93
C THR A 435 16.19 -3.60 -27.75
N GLU A 436 14.91 -3.25 -27.60
CA GLU A 436 14.21 -2.22 -28.37
C GLU A 436 14.00 -0.92 -27.57
N PHE A 437 14.45 -0.86 -26.31
CA PHE A 437 14.36 0.38 -25.52
C PHE A 437 15.30 1.45 -26.06
N ASN A 438 14.75 2.27 -26.96
CA ASN A 438 15.36 3.51 -27.39
C ASN A 438 14.59 4.70 -26.82
N PHE A 439 15.25 5.47 -25.95
CA PHE A 439 14.65 6.68 -25.38
C PHE A 439 14.83 7.91 -26.24
N THR A 440 15.56 7.86 -27.36
CA THR A 440 15.82 9.01 -28.24
C THR A 440 14.76 9.20 -29.32
N GLU A 441 13.84 8.24 -29.45
CA GLU A 441 12.74 8.35 -30.42
C GLU A 441 11.74 9.44 -30.00
N PRO A 442 11.13 10.14 -30.96
CA PRO A 442 10.06 11.08 -30.67
C PRO A 442 8.91 10.42 -29.91
N LEU A 443 8.40 11.10 -28.89
CA LEU A 443 7.24 10.63 -28.14
C LEU A 443 6.01 10.51 -29.05
N SER A 444 5.26 9.43 -28.90
CA SER A 444 3.91 9.29 -29.44
C SER A 444 2.92 10.26 -28.77
N ASP A 445 1.77 10.52 -29.38
CA ASP A 445 0.77 11.44 -28.80
C ASP A 445 0.23 10.97 -27.45
N GLN A 446 0.16 9.66 -27.25
CA GLN A 446 -0.20 9.06 -25.96
C GLN A 446 0.89 9.31 -24.91
N GLU A 447 2.16 9.13 -25.26
CA GLU A 447 3.28 9.38 -24.33
C GLU A 447 3.43 10.86 -23.99
N LYS A 448 3.26 11.76 -24.97
CA LYS A 448 3.22 13.22 -24.74
C LYS A 448 2.16 13.57 -23.72
N TRP A 449 0.95 13.05 -23.91
CA TRP A 449 -0.16 13.32 -23.01
C TRP A 449 0.10 12.77 -21.60
N ILE A 450 0.48 11.50 -21.47
CA ILE A 450 0.77 10.89 -20.17
C ILE A 450 1.94 11.58 -19.46
N GLY A 451 3.00 11.93 -20.17
CA GLY A 451 4.11 12.67 -19.57
C GLY A 451 3.72 14.08 -19.13
N SER A 452 2.84 14.76 -19.87
CA SER A 452 2.29 16.06 -19.44
C SER A 452 1.45 15.92 -18.16
N LEU A 453 0.71 14.81 -18.01
CA LEU A 453 -0.02 14.49 -16.79
C LEU A 453 0.92 14.21 -15.62
N LEU A 454 2.02 13.46 -15.82
CA LEU A 454 3.04 13.26 -14.80
C LEU A 454 3.63 14.59 -14.33
N LEU A 455 3.93 15.52 -15.25
CA LEU A 455 4.39 16.87 -14.92
C LEU A 455 3.32 17.63 -14.12
N ARG A 456 2.07 17.61 -14.56
CA ARG A 456 0.94 18.23 -13.85
C ARG A 456 0.79 17.66 -12.43
N HIS A 457 0.90 16.35 -12.28
CA HIS A 457 0.82 15.64 -11.00
C HIS A 457 1.97 16.03 -10.07
N LEU A 458 3.21 16.11 -10.57
CA LEU A 458 4.33 16.55 -9.74
C LEU A 458 4.15 17.99 -9.23
N GLN A 459 3.61 18.87 -10.08
CA GLN A 459 3.33 20.26 -9.70
C GLN A 459 2.26 20.35 -8.61
N LEU A 460 1.15 19.60 -8.72
CA LEU A 460 0.09 19.64 -7.71
C LEU A 460 0.49 18.92 -6.41
N LEU A 461 1.21 17.80 -6.48
CA LEU A 461 1.54 17.00 -5.30
C LEU A 461 2.48 17.72 -4.33
N GLN A 462 3.25 18.69 -4.81
CA GLN A 462 4.08 19.54 -3.94
C GLN A 462 3.26 20.27 -2.86
N PHE A 463 1.99 20.59 -3.14
CA PHE A 463 1.13 21.37 -2.24
C PHE A 463 -0.07 20.58 -1.71
N ASN A 464 -0.42 19.48 -2.38
CA ASN A 464 -1.68 18.76 -2.14
C ASN A 464 -1.50 17.31 -1.65
N ALA A 465 -0.26 16.82 -1.56
CA ALA A 465 0.00 15.50 -0.98
C ALA A 465 -0.11 15.53 0.55
N HIS A 466 -0.73 14.50 1.11
CA HIS A 466 -0.89 14.34 2.55
C HIS A 466 -0.15 13.12 3.06
N GLU A 467 0.40 13.27 4.26
CA GLU A 467 0.98 12.17 5.01
C GLU A 467 -0.10 11.13 5.34
N VAL A 468 0.21 9.86 5.05
CA VAL A 468 -0.50 8.69 5.56
C VAL A 468 0.32 8.14 6.71
N SER A 469 -0.28 8.09 7.90
CA SER A 469 0.43 7.71 9.13
C SER A 469 -0.29 6.60 9.90
N GLU A 470 0.49 5.87 10.69
CA GLU A 470 0.03 4.90 11.67
C GLU A 470 0.13 5.49 13.07
N LEU A 471 -0.97 5.49 13.81
CA LEU A 471 -0.94 5.81 15.23
C LEU A 471 -0.76 4.52 16.04
N ARG A 472 0.30 4.46 16.84
CA ARG A 472 0.55 3.37 17.79
C ARG A 472 0.39 3.87 19.22
N MET A 473 -0.47 3.20 19.97
CA MET A 473 -0.67 3.45 21.39
C MET A 473 0.05 2.38 22.23
N ASP A 474 0.83 2.81 23.22
CA ASP A 474 1.52 1.92 24.17
C ASP A 474 0.51 1.10 25.00
N ARG A 475 -0.64 1.71 25.31
CA ARG A 475 -1.77 1.07 26.00
C ARG A 475 -3.06 1.28 25.21
N PRO A 476 -3.88 0.24 24.98
CA PRO A 476 -5.15 0.38 24.29
C PRO A 476 -6.03 1.47 24.90
N GLY A 477 -6.52 2.37 24.05
CA GLY A 477 -7.41 3.48 24.46
C GLY A 477 -6.72 4.63 25.20
N CYS A 478 -5.40 4.59 25.38
CA CYS A 478 -4.64 5.66 26.03
C CYS A 478 -3.78 6.39 25.00
N MET A 479 -4.02 7.69 24.87
CA MET A 479 -3.25 8.58 23.98
C MET A 479 -1.92 9.01 24.60
N ASP A 480 -1.74 8.87 25.92
CA ASP A 480 -0.50 9.24 26.60
C ASP A 480 0.64 8.33 26.14
N GLY A 481 1.66 8.94 25.52
CA GLY A 481 2.79 8.22 24.93
C GLY A 481 2.55 7.66 23.53
N ALA A 482 1.39 7.92 22.92
CA ALA A 482 1.11 7.48 21.55
C ALA A 482 2.09 8.13 20.55
N LYS A 483 2.50 7.35 19.55
CA LYS A 483 3.46 7.76 18.53
C LYS A 483 2.87 7.60 17.14
N THR A 484 3.13 8.59 16.30
CA THR A 484 2.75 8.59 14.89
C THR A 484 3.94 8.12 14.06
N PHE A 485 3.70 7.19 13.14
CA PHE A 485 4.70 6.65 12.23
C PHE A 485 4.30 6.94 10.79
N PHE A 486 5.19 7.57 10.03
CA PHE A 486 5.01 7.80 8.61
C PHE A 486 4.92 6.47 7.84
N LEU A 487 3.80 6.27 7.14
CA LEU A 487 3.58 5.10 6.29
C LEU A 487 3.70 5.40 4.80
N GLY A 488 3.41 6.63 4.37
CA GLY A 488 3.40 6.98 2.95
C GLY A 488 2.65 8.27 2.67
N ALA A 489 2.25 8.49 1.43
CA ALA A 489 1.55 9.70 1.00
C ALA A 489 0.31 9.38 0.17
N GLY A 490 -0.70 10.25 0.23
CA GLY A 490 -1.90 10.16 -0.59
C GLY A 490 -2.39 11.53 -1.07
N VAL A 491 -3.18 11.54 -2.14
CA VAL A 491 -3.82 12.75 -2.67
C VAL A 491 -5.34 12.62 -2.56
N TYR A 492 -5.97 13.62 -1.95
CA TYR A 492 -7.37 13.59 -1.52
C TYR A 492 -8.11 14.76 -2.14
N PRO A 493 -8.84 14.58 -3.25
CA PRO A 493 -9.35 15.69 -4.04
C PRO A 493 -10.34 16.59 -3.30
N THR A 494 -10.97 16.09 -2.23
CA THR A 494 -12.09 16.77 -1.57
C THR A 494 -11.67 17.50 -0.29
N VAL A 495 -10.76 16.94 0.51
CA VAL A 495 -10.37 17.51 1.82
C VAL A 495 -9.36 18.68 1.72
N LEU A 496 -8.95 19.01 0.50
CA LEU A 496 -8.07 20.14 0.20
C LEU A 496 -8.84 21.47 0.19
N CYS A 497 -9.25 21.92 1.38
CA CYS A 497 -9.85 23.22 1.64
C CYS A 497 -9.13 23.82 2.86
N ARG A 498 -8.13 24.68 2.65
CA ARG A 498 -7.35 25.29 3.75
C ARG A 498 -7.46 26.79 3.72
N ARG A 499 -7.88 27.36 4.84
CA ARG A 499 -7.63 28.76 5.18
C ARG A 499 -6.36 28.82 6.03
N CYS A 500 -5.30 29.44 5.53
CA CYS A 500 -4.13 29.79 6.32
C CYS A 500 -4.43 31.09 7.09
N ASP A 501 -5.03 31.00 8.27
CA ASP A 501 -5.06 32.15 9.19
C ASP A 501 -3.82 32.09 10.09
N ASP A 502 -2.72 32.64 9.57
CA ASP A 502 -1.42 32.70 10.24
C ASP A 502 -1.40 33.90 11.20
N ARG A 503 -2.18 33.83 12.28
CA ARG A 503 -1.93 34.71 13.44
C ARG A 503 -0.79 34.14 14.25
N LYS A 504 0.42 34.62 13.93
CA LYS A 504 1.65 34.48 14.71
C LYS A 504 1.38 34.53 16.22
N SER A 505 1.42 33.37 16.89
CA SER A 505 1.75 33.31 18.31
C SER A 505 3.21 32.88 18.42
N HIS A 506 4.12 33.86 18.49
CA HIS A 506 5.41 33.63 19.11
C HIS A 506 5.17 33.11 20.54
N GLN A 507 5.44 31.84 20.79
CA GLN A 507 5.62 31.36 22.15
C GLN A 507 7.02 30.77 22.29
N LYS A 508 7.92 31.64 22.75
CA LYS A 508 9.17 31.26 23.41
C LYS A 508 8.80 30.27 24.53
N PHE A 509 9.44 29.10 24.54
CA PHE A 509 9.38 28.18 25.68
C PHE A 509 10.13 28.81 26.87
N PRO A 510 9.51 29.03 28.04
CA PRO A 510 10.25 29.14 29.28
C PRO A 510 10.44 27.73 29.84
N THR A 511 11.69 27.32 29.94
CA THR A 511 12.13 26.19 30.77
C THR A 511 11.88 26.53 32.24
N ARG A 512 10.98 25.81 32.91
CA ARG A 512 11.01 25.66 34.37
C ARG A 512 10.70 24.23 34.78
N ARG A 513 11.71 23.61 35.41
CA ARG A 513 11.59 22.51 36.36
C ARG A 513 10.70 22.99 37.53
N ASP A 514 9.77 22.16 37.96
CA ASP A 514 9.60 21.77 39.38
C ASP A 514 8.31 20.98 39.60
N GLY A 515 8.38 20.02 40.54
CA GLY A 515 7.24 19.66 41.39
C GLY A 515 6.54 18.34 41.10
N GLN A 516 7.03 17.26 41.71
CA GLN A 516 6.26 16.05 42.00
C GLN A 516 4.96 16.39 42.75
N ARG A 517 3.84 15.75 42.37
CA ARG A 517 2.81 15.31 43.34
C ARG A 517 2.02 14.11 42.81
N LYS A 518 2.13 13.00 43.54
CA LYS A 518 1.39 11.75 43.37
C LYS A 518 -0.09 11.96 43.65
N LEU A 519 -0.96 11.44 42.78
CA LEU A 519 -2.30 11.00 43.15
C LEU A 519 -2.59 9.66 42.43
N ARG A 520 -2.76 8.59 43.22
CA ARG A 520 -3.35 7.32 42.77
C ARG A 520 -4.88 7.50 42.73
N PRO A 521 -5.57 6.73 41.88
CA PRO A 521 -6.50 5.78 42.47
C PRO A 521 -6.38 4.36 41.87
N ASN A 522 -6.66 3.40 42.74
CA ASN A 522 -6.82 1.99 42.44
C ASN A 522 -8.04 1.77 41.52
N LEU A 523 -7.87 0.95 40.47
CA LEU A 523 -8.93 0.08 39.98
C LEU A 523 -8.30 -1.14 39.30
N HIS A 524 -8.59 -2.31 39.85
CA HIS A 524 -8.26 -3.60 39.28
C HIS A 524 -9.04 -3.81 37.98
N ALA A 525 -8.34 -3.99 36.87
CA ALA A 525 -8.86 -4.70 35.71
C ALA A 525 -7.76 -5.59 35.13
N LYS A 526 -8.07 -6.88 35.03
CA LYS A 526 -7.18 -7.95 34.59
C LYS A 526 -6.70 -7.72 33.15
N THR A 527 -5.45 -8.09 32.93
CA THR A 527 -4.66 -8.05 31.71
C THR A 527 -5.28 -8.77 30.52
N SER A 528 -5.26 -8.12 29.34
CA SER A 528 -4.87 -8.79 28.09
C SER A 528 -4.02 -7.81 27.27
N SER A 529 -2.78 -8.19 26.99
CA SER A 529 -1.80 -7.40 26.27
C SER A 529 -2.10 -7.38 24.77
N ARG A 530 -2.09 -6.17 24.19
CA ARG A 530 -1.55 -5.82 22.86
C ARG A 530 -1.89 -4.36 22.57
N SER A 531 -0.91 -3.61 22.07
CA SER A 531 -1.04 -2.23 21.59
C SER A 531 -2.18 -2.10 20.58
N ALA A 532 -2.94 -1.02 20.66
CA ALA A 532 -3.94 -0.67 19.65
C ALA A 532 -3.25 0.13 18.54
N THR A 533 -3.47 -0.30 17.30
CA THR A 533 -2.83 0.29 16.12
C THR A 533 -3.88 0.67 15.08
N ILE A 534 -3.81 1.90 14.58
CA ILE A 534 -4.68 2.40 13.52
C ILE A 534 -3.80 2.89 12.37
N ALA A 535 -3.81 2.15 11.27
CA ALA A 535 -3.35 2.59 9.97
C ALA A 535 -4.59 2.74 9.08
N GLU A 536 -4.80 3.93 8.52
CA GLU A 536 -5.93 4.22 7.63
C GLU A 536 -5.44 4.97 6.39
N ARG A 537 -5.89 4.53 5.22
CA ARG A 537 -5.64 5.21 3.94
C ARG A 537 -6.56 6.39 3.71
N SER A 538 -7.65 6.51 4.44
CA SER A 538 -8.58 7.64 4.31
C SER A 538 -8.14 8.76 5.22
N ILE A 539 -8.33 10.02 4.80
CA ILE A 539 -8.20 11.14 5.73
C ILE A 539 -9.49 11.23 6.51
N LEU A 540 -9.35 11.07 7.82
CA LEU A 540 -10.34 11.47 8.79
C LEU A 540 -10.03 12.90 9.23
N VAL A 541 -11.05 13.74 9.37
CA VAL A 541 -10.93 14.98 10.14
C VAL A 541 -11.87 14.92 11.33
N ARG A 542 -11.27 14.99 12.53
CA ARG A 542 -11.98 14.97 13.81
C ARG A 542 -11.50 16.15 14.65
N LEU A 543 -12.42 16.93 15.21
CA LEU A 543 -12.06 18.01 16.11
C LEU A 543 -11.58 17.44 17.46
N SER A 544 -10.31 17.67 17.78
CA SER A 544 -9.64 17.25 19.02
C SER A 544 -8.96 18.44 19.71
N LEU A 545 -8.89 18.39 21.04
CA LEU A 545 -7.83 19.05 21.81
C LEU A 545 -6.73 18.01 22.07
N PRO A 546 -5.46 18.43 22.11
CA PRO A 546 -4.54 18.25 20.97
C PRO A 546 -4.38 16.77 20.55
N THR A 547 -4.56 16.44 19.26
CA THR A 547 -3.70 15.57 18.40
C THR A 547 -4.34 15.48 16.99
N VAL A 548 -3.54 15.70 15.94
CA VAL A 548 -3.94 16.07 14.58
C VAL A 548 -4.49 14.91 13.75
N TYR A 549 -5.64 15.16 13.13
CA TYR A 549 -6.19 14.56 11.91
C TYR A 549 -6.70 15.77 11.08
N GLY A 550 -6.11 16.00 9.90
CA GLY A 550 -6.28 17.17 9.01
C GLY A 550 -7.00 18.40 9.58
N ARG A 551 -6.27 19.41 10.10
CA ARG A 551 -6.91 20.65 10.58
C ARG A 551 -7.56 21.43 9.42
N LEU A 552 -8.89 21.49 9.40
CA LEU A 552 -9.64 22.62 8.88
C LEU A 552 -9.73 23.65 10.01
N ALA A 553 -9.19 24.85 9.79
CA ALA A 553 -9.35 25.97 10.72
C ALA A 553 -10.81 26.45 10.63
N VAL A 554 -11.62 26.07 11.60
CA VAL A 554 -12.98 26.61 11.76
C VAL A 554 -12.88 27.85 12.62
N ASP A 555 -13.14 29.01 12.02
CA ASP A 555 -13.19 30.29 12.72
C ASP A 555 -14.38 30.30 13.69
N ARG A 556 -14.11 30.46 14.99
CA ARG A 556 -15.17 30.70 15.98
C ARG A 556 -15.59 32.16 15.83
N ARG A 557 -16.70 32.42 15.13
CA ARG A 557 -17.43 33.66 15.41
C ARG A 557 -17.96 33.54 16.84
N ASN A 558 -17.38 34.34 17.73
CA ASN A 558 -17.86 34.52 19.10
C ASN A 558 -19.31 35.02 19.06
N ASP A 559 -20.12 34.48 19.97
CA ASP A 559 -21.32 35.17 20.48
C ASP A 559 -20.96 36.57 20.99
#